data_AF-A0A967MXM9-F1
#
_entry.id   AF-A0A967MXM9-F1
#
_cell.length_a   1.000
_cell.length_b   1.000
_cell.length_c   1.000
_cell.angle_alpha   90.00
_cell.angle_beta   90.00
_cell.angle_gamma   90.00
#
_symmetry.space_group_name_H-M   'P 1'
#
loop_
_entity.id
_entity.type
_entity.pdbx_description
1 polymer ?
#
loop_
_entity_poly.entity_id
_entity_poly.type
_entity_poly.pdbx_seq_one_letter_code
_entity_poly.pdbx_strand_id
1 'polypeptide(L)'
;MKKALTIAGSDSGGGAGIQADLKTFMAFGVHGMSAITALTAQNTVGVQEVYEISPDFVTRQIESIMTDMGTDAAKTGMLANTAIVEAVASALAEYGIPKLVVDPVMVAKSGDPLLDESARQSILDRLLPLATVITPNLYEAEVMLDQKINTIEDMKSAAVELKKTGCRWVVLKGGHLNIDNEAIDILY
;
A
#
# COMPACT_ATOMS: atom_id res chain seq x y z
N MET A 1 13.09 10.83 18.46
CA MET A 1 11.86 10.05 18.22
C MET A 1 11.87 9.59 16.76
N LYS A 2 11.44 8.36 16.45
CA LYS A 2 11.36 7.89 15.06
C LYS A 2 10.17 8.52 14.35
N LYS A 3 10.29 8.75 13.04
CA LYS A 3 9.26 9.34 12.17
C LYS A 3 8.84 8.37 11.09
N ALA A 4 7.53 8.25 10.86
CA ALA A 4 6.99 7.44 9.78
C ALA A 4 5.95 8.23 8.98
N LEU A 5 6.00 8.09 7.66
CA LEU A 5 5.07 8.69 6.72
C LEU A 5 4.11 7.62 6.18
N THR A 6 2.80 7.84 6.29
CA THR A 6 1.82 7.09 5.50
C THR A 6 1.41 7.89 4.25
N ILE A 7 1.32 7.23 3.10
CA ILE A 7 0.84 7.79 1.84
C ILE A 7 -0.39 6.96 1.42
N ALA A 8 -1.58 7.41 1.81
CA ALA A 8 -2.79 6.60 1.71
C ALA A 8 -4.06 7.46 1.71
N GLY A 9 -5.21 6.81 1.44
CA GLY A 9 -6.52 7.42 1.58
C GLY A 9 -6.95 7.64 3.03
N SER A 10 -7.85 8.60 3.24
CA SER A 10 -8.51 8.86 4.51
C SER A 10 -9.83 8.09 4.62
N ASP A 11 -9.96 7.23 5.62
CA ASP A 11 -11.19 6.52 5.98
C ASP A 11 -11.94 7.31 7.07
N SER A 12 -13.13 7.83 6.73
CA SER A 12 -13.95 8.57 7.71
C SER A 12 -14.41 7.71 8.90
N GLY A 13 -14.50 6.39 8.75
CA GLY A 13 -14.80 5.46 9.84
C GLY A 13 -13.63 5.22 10.80
N GLY A 14 -12.41 5.59 10.38
CA GLY A 14 -11.20 5.54 11.19
C GLY A 14 -10.67 4.14 11.50
N GLY A 15 -11.13 3.11 10.79
CA GLY A 15 -10.74 1.70 10.95
C GLY A 15 -9.73 1.21 9.90
N ALA A 16 -9.45 2.02 8.89
CA ALA A 16 -8.47 1.81 7.83
C ALA A 16 -7.77 3.15 7.48
N GLY A 17 -7.10 3.20 6.31
CA GLY A 17 -6.48 4.41 5.77
C GLY A 17 -5.43 5.03 6.69
N ILE A 18 -5.20 6.33 6.50
CA ILE A 18 -4.24 7.09 7.32
C ILE A 18 -4.61 7.07 8.81
N GLN A 19 -5.90 6.93 9.15
CA GLN A 19 -6.35 6.87 10.54
C GLN A 19 -5.81 5.62 11.25
N ALA A 20 -5.90 4.47 10.61
CA ALA A 20 -5.34 3.23 11.15
C ALA A 20 -3.81 3.27 11.20
N ASP A 21 -3.18 3.82 10.17
CA ASP A 21 -1.71 3.94 10.11
C ASP A 21 -1.18 4.86 11.23
N LEU A 22 -1.75 6.06 11.38
CA LEU A 22 -1.32 7.04 12.40
C LEU A 22 -1.58 6.54 13.83
N LYS A 23 -2.71 5.86 14.07
CA LYS A 23 -2.98 5.19 15.36
C LYS A 23 -1.94 4.12 15.66
N THR A 24 -1.56 3.34 14.64
CA THR A 24 -0.53 2.31 14.76
C THR A 24 0.82 2.94 15.08
N PHE A 25 1.24 3.98 14.34
CA PHE A 25 2.49 4.68 14.60
C PHE A 25 2.54 5.24 16.02
N MET A 26 1.46 5.88 16.49
CA MET A 26 1.36 6.39 17.85
C MET A 26 1.47 5.29 18.90
N ALA A 27 0.79 4.14 18.71
CA ALA A 27 0.86 3.01 19.63
C ALA A 27 2.28 2.44 19.78
N PHE A 28 3.13 2.59 18.76
CA PHE A 28 4.54 2.19 18.77
C PHE A 28 5.51 3.33 19.10
N GLY A 29 5.03 4.48 19.57
CA GLY A 29 5.87 5.63 19.95
C GLY A 29 6.58 6.30 18.77
N VAL A 30 6.02 6.19 17.57
CA VAL A 30 6.51 6.79 16.33
C VAL A 30 5.71 8.06 16.02
N HIS A 31 6.41 9.13 15.66
CA HIS A 31 5.76 10.34 15.16
C HIS A 31 5.22 10.08 13.74
N GLY A 32 3.90 9.98 13.63
CA GLY A 32 3.22 9.72 12.37
C GLY A 32 2.94 10.99 11.58
N MET A 33 3.23 10.95 10.28
CA MET A 33 2.90 11.98 9.30
C MET A 33 2.11 11.35 8.15
N SER A 34 1.38 12.13 7.37
CA SER A 34 0.54 11.62 6.28
C SER A 34 0.59 12.49 5.03
N ALA A 35 0.60 11.84 3.86
CA ALA A 35 0.23 12.44 2.57
C ALA A 35 -1.04 11.75 2.06
N ILE A 36 -2.11 12.51 1.90
CA ILE A 36 -3.44 11.97 1.59
C ILE A 36 -3.61 11.86 0.08
N THR A 37 -3.99 10.67 -0.39
CA THR A 37 -4.22 10.36 -1.82
C THR A 37 -5.68 10.47 -2.23
N ALA A 38 -6.60 10.21 -1.31
CA ALA A 38 -8.04 10.35 -1.51
C ALA A 38 -8.76 10.47 -0.17
N LEU A 39 -9.98 10.99 -0.19
CA LEU A 39 -10.91 10.99 0.92
C LEU A 39 -12.01 9.99 0.61
N THR A 40 -12.39 9.15 1.58
CA THR A 40 -13.55 8.28 1.44
C THR A 40 -14.63 8.69 2.43
N ALA A 41 -15.86 8.82 1.93
CA ALA A 41 -17.05 8.71 2.78
C ALA A 41 -17.26 7.21 3.00
N GLN A 42 -16.73 6.72 4.11
CA GLN A 42 -16.64 5.30 4.43
C GLN A 42 -17.03 5.04 5.89
N ASN A 43 -17.66 3.90 6.10
CA ASN A 43 -17.98 3.38 7.43
C ASN A 43 -17.92 1.84 7.41
N THR A 44 -18.44 1.20 8.45
CA THR A 44 -18.38 -0.26 8.58
C THR A 44 -19.26 -1.03 7.60
N VAL A 45 -20.17 -0.37 6.86
CA VAL A 45 -21.05 -1.04 5.88
C VAL A 45 -20.58 -0.88 4.43
N GLY A 46 -19.58 -0.03 4.16
CA GLY A 46 -18.98 0.10 2.84
C GLY A 46 -18.44 1.50 2.55
N VAL A 47 -18.08 1.73 1.29
CA VAL A 47 -17.64 3.02 0.76
C VAL A 47 -18.80 3.67 -0.01
N GLN A 48 -19.20 4.87 0.40
CA GLN A 48 -20.30 5.63 -0.22
C GLN A 48 -19.80 6.59 -1.30
N GLU A 49 -18.60 7.15 -1.12
CA GLU A 49 -18.01 8.10 -2.08
C GLU A 49 -16.50 8.11 -1.94
N VAL A 50 -15.81 8.34 -3.06
CA VAL A 50 -14.36 8.54 -3.11
C VAL A 50 -14.09 9.89 -3.78
N TYR A 51 -13.35 10.75 -3.08
CA TYR A 51 -12.86 12.01 -3.60
C TYR A 51 -11.34 11.93 -3.76
N GLU A 52 -10.87 11.90 -5.01
CA GLU A 52 -9.45 11.77 -5.32
C GLU A 52 -8.73 13.11 -5.15
N ILE A 53 -7.57 13.08 -4.51
CA ILE A 53 -6.69 14.25 -4.41
C ILE A 53 -5.86 14.35 -5.69
N SER A 54 -5.63 15.57 -6.17
CA SER A 54 -4.82 15.75 -7.38
C SER A 54 -3.38 15.24 -7.18
N PRO A 55 -2.77 14.58 -8.19
CA PRO A 55 -1.39 14.06 -8.10
C PRO A 55 -0.36 15.13 -7.71
N ASP A 56 -0.53 16.36 -8.20
CA ASP A 56 0.32 17.51 -7.85
C ASP A 56 0.23 17.81 -6.36
N PHE A 57 -0.97 17.81 -5.78
CA PHE A 57 -1.14 18.08 -4.35
C PHE A 57 -0.64 16.93 -3.48
N VAL A 58 -0.76 15.67 -3.93
CA VAL A 58 -0.10 14.53 -3.28
C VAL A 58 1.42 14.73 -3.23
N THR A 59 2.02 15.13 -4.36
CA THR A 59 3.46 15.41 -4.46
C THR A 59 3.88 16.54 -3.52
N ARG A 60 3.12 17.65 -3.49
CA ARG A 60 3.40 18.79 -2.60
C ARG A 60 3.33 18.40 -1.11
N GLN A 61 2.42 17.50 -0.72
CA GLN A 61 2.37 16.99 0.65
C GLN A 61 3.64 16.20 1.01
N ILE A 62 4.10 15.31 0.11
CA ILE A 62 5.32 14.53 0.31
C ILE A 62 6.55 15.45 0.38
N GLU A 63 6.69 16.37 -0.56
CA GLU A 63 7.79 17.36 -0.58
C GLU A 63 7.81 18.20 0.71
N SER A 64 6.65 18.69 1.17
CA SER A 64 6.57 19.51 2.39
C SER A 64 7.13 18.75 3.61
N ILE A 65 6.85 17.46 3.70
CA ILE A 65 7.35 16.61 4.78
C ILE A 65 8.84 16.32 4.58
N MET A 66 9.25 15.95 3.37
CA MET A 66 10.62 15.50 3.09
C MET A 66 11.65 16.64 3.15
N THR A 67 11.25 17.89 2.85
CA THR A 67 12.14 19.05 2.83
C THR A 67 12.30 19.74 4.19
N ASP A 68 11.37 19.56 5.12
CA ASP A 68 11.46 20.09 6.49
C ASP A 68 11.85 18.99 7.49
N MET A 69 10.98 18.00 7.64
CA MET A 69 11.10 17.00 8.69
C MET A 69 11.94 15.80 8.25
N GLY A 70 11.74 15.31 7.02
CA GLY A 70 12.19 13.99 6.57
C GLY A 70 11.52 12.83 7.34
N THR A 71 11.76 11.59 6.90
CA THR A 71 11.18 10.40 7.54
C THR A 71 12.19 9.26 7.71
N ASP A 72 12.02 8.43 8.75
CA ASP A 72 12.84 7.21 8.94
C ASP A 72 12.28 6.00 8.18
N ALA A 73 10.98 6.02 7.88
CA ALA A 73 10.26 4.99 7.14
C ALA A 73 9.02 5.58 6.46
N ALA A 74 8.53 4.92 5.41
CA ALA A 74 7.24 5.23 4.82
C ALA A 74 6.44 3.96 4.52
N LYS A 75 5.12 4.13 4.44
CA LYS A 75 4.17 3.13 3.97
C LYS A 75 3.30 3.75 2.88
N THR A 76 3.03 3.02 1.81
CA THR A 76 1.90 3.33 0.92
C THR A 76 0.71 2.45 1.25
N GLY A 77 -0.50 3.01 1.14
CA GLY A 77 -1.77 2.29 1.17
C GLY A 77 -2.53 2.48 -0.14
N MET A 78 -3.82 2.78 -0.07
CA MET A 78 -4.65 3.08 -1.25
C MET A 78 -4.11 4.30 -2.02
N LEU A 79 -3.82 4.12 -3.31
CA LEU A 79 -3.32 5.17 -4.21
C LEU A 79 -4.34 5.65 -5.26
N ALA A 80 -5.57 5.11 -5.25
CA ALA A 80 -6.71 5.48 -6.10
C ALA A 80 -6.54 5.26 -7.61
N ASN A 81 -5.58 5.90 -8.26
CA ASN A 81 -5.43 5.86 -9.72
C ASN A 81 -3.96 5.89 -10.17
N THR A 82 -3.75 5.66 -11.48
CA THR A 82 -2.43 5.61 -12.12
C THR A 82 -1.62 6.89 -11.92
N ALA A 83 -2.26 8.06 -12.06
CA ALA A 83 -1.55 9.34 -11.96
C ALA A 83 -0.99 9.59 -10.55
N ILE A 84 -1.74 9.21 -9.51
CA ILE A 84 -1.27 9.28 -8.12
C ILE A 84 -0.17 8.25 -7.87
N VAL A 85 -0.29 7.01 -8.38
CA VAL A 85 0.78 5.99 -8.27
C VAL A 85 2.08 6.54 -8.85
N GLU A 86 2.03 7.15 -10.02
CA GLU A 86 3.20 7.72 -10.68
C GLU A 86 3.80 8.90 -9.93
N ALA A 87 2.97 9.80 -9.43
CA ALA A 87 3.39 10.94 -8.61
C ALA A 87 4.09 10.47 -7.32
N VAL A 88 3.48 9.51 -6.61
CA VAL A 88 4.05 8.93 -5.39
C VAL A 88 5.36 8.21 -5.69
N ALA A 89 5.41 7.35 -6.70
CA ALA A 89 6.64 6.65 -7.08
C ALA A 89 7.77 7.62 -7.45
N SER A 90 7.46 8.70 -8.17
CA SER A 90 8.44 9.72 -8.54
C SER A 90 9.00 10.44 -7.31
N ALA A 91 8.12 10.90 -6.41
CA ALA A 91 8.54 11.58 -5.18
C ALA A 91 9.35 10.64 -4.26
N LEU A 92 8.95 9.37 -4.13
CA LEU A 92 9.66 8.37 -3.34
C LEU A 92 11.07 8.11 -3.88
N ALA A 93 11.22 8.04 -5.21
CA ALA A 93 12.51 7.87 -5.86
C ALA A 93 13.39 9.12 -5.71
N GLU A 94 12.82 10.32 -5.86
CA GLU A 94 13.53 11.60 -5.75
C GLU A 94 14.10 11.82 -4.34
N TYR A 95 13.30 11.62 -3.30
CA TYR A 95 13.73 11.87 -1.92
C TYR A 95 14.41 10.68 -1.25
N GLY A 96 14.44 9.50 -1.89
CA GLY A 96 15.20 8.33 -1.46
C GLY A 96 14.83 7.83 -0.07
N ILE A 97 13.57 7.37 0.12
CA ILE A 97 13.13 6.86 1.43
C ILE A 97 13.82 5.52 1.77
N PRO A 98 14.53 5.41 2.91
CA PRO A 98 15.39 4.27 3.19
C PRO A 98 14.64 2.97 3.53
N LYS A 99 13.39 3.07 4.00
CA LYS A 99 12.56 1.94 4.42
C LYS A 99 11.13 2.16 3.94
N LEU A 100 10.78 1.55 2.82
CA LEU A 100 9.47 1.66 2.22
C LEU A 100 8.69 0.35 2.34
N VAL A 101 7.53 0.41 2.97
CA VAL A 101 6.51 -0.64 2.96
C VAL A 101 5.49 -0.30 1.89
N VAL A 102 5.23 -1.22 0.96
CA VAL A 102 4.15 -1.06 -0.02
C VAL A 102 3.03 -2.04 0.31
N ASP A 103 1.88 -1.51 0.70
CA ASP A 103 0.62 -2.25 0.83
C ASP A 103 -0.18 -1.98 -0.44
N PRO A 104 -0.22 -2.92 -1.41
CA PRO A 104 -0.81 -2.71 -2.73
C PRO A 104 -2.33 -2.82 -2.65
N VAL A 105 -2.96 -1.94 -1.88
CA VAL A 105 -4.41 -1.94 -1.64
C VAL A 105 -5.15 -1.68 -2.94
N MET A 106 -5.83 -2.72 -3.44
CA MET A 106 -6.64 -2.66 -4.66
C MET A 106 -8.15 -2.67 -4.38
N VAL A 107 -8.56 -3.13 -3.19
CA VAL A 107 -9.97 -3.34 -2.81
C VAL A 107 -10.19 -2.96 -1.35
N ALA A 108 -11.37 -2.40 -1.05
CA ALA A 108 -11.77 -2.04 0.31
C ALA A 108 -12.04 -3.30 1.16
N LYS A 109 -12.05 -3.14 2.49
CA LYS A 109 -12.48 -4.22 3.41
C LYS A 109 -13.91 -4.71 3.11
N SER A 110 -14.75 -3.86 2.53
CA SER A 110 -16.13 -4.17 2.10
C SER A 110 -16.21 -4.88 0.75
N GLY A 111 -15.09 -4.98 0.00
CA GLY A 111 -15.06 -5.58 -1.34
C GLY A 111 -15.16 -4.59 -2.49
N ASP A 112 -15.34 -3.29 -2.22
CA ASP A 112 -15.42 -2.25 -3.26
C ASP A 112 -14.06 -2.01 -3.94
N PRO A 113 -13.97 -1.97 -5.28
CA PRO A 113 -12.73 -1.62 -5.98
C PRO A 113 -12.21 -0.24 -5.58
N LEU A 114 -10.91 -0.14 -5.30
CA LEU A 114 -10.24 1.10 -4.89
C LEU A 114 -9.11 1.53 -5.82
N LEU A 115 -8.83 0.74 -6.86
CA LEU A 115 -7.77 1.00 -7.81
C LEU A 115 -8.23 0.66 -9.23
N ASP A 116 -8.00 1.59 -10.17
CA ASP A 116 -8.22 1.34 -11.58
C ASP A 116 -7.32 0.22 -12.11
N GLU A 117 -7.84 -0.64 -12.99
CA GLU A 117 -7.05 -1.71 -13.64
C GLU A 117 -5.79 -1.16 -14.33
N SER A 118 -5.86 0.07 -14.85
CA SER A 118 -4.74 0.74 -15.51
C SER A 118 -3.56 1.03 -14.58
N ALA A 119 -3.79 1.10 -13.25
CA ALA A 119 -2.75 1.41 -12.28
C ALA A 119 -1.90 0.20 -11.90
N ARG A 120 -2.34 -1.02 -12.24
CA ARG A 120 -1.60 -2.26 -11.99
C ARG A 120 -0.17 -2.19 -12.52
N GLN A 121 0.00 -1.80 -13.78
CA GLN A 121 1.32 -1.78 -14.41
C GLN A 121 2.23 -0.73 -13.76
N SER A 122 1.70 0.45 -13.44
CA SER A 122 2.48 1.49 -12.76
C SER A 122 2.92 1.08 -11.36
N ILE A 123 2.11 0.29 -10.63
CA ILE A 123 2.54 -0.29 -9.34
C ILE A 123 3.74 -1.21 -9.57
N LEU A 124 3.61 -2.18 -10.49
CA LEU A 124 4.65 -3.18 -10.77
C LEU A 124 5.96 -2.55 -11.23
N ASP A 125 5.89 -1.60 -12.16
CA ASP A 125 7.08 -1.06 -12.85
C ASP A 125 7.73 0.11 -12.12
N ARG A 126 6.96 0.86 -11.32
CA ARG A 126 7.45 2.11 -10.73
C ARG A 126 7.47 2.10 -9.20
N LEU A 127 6.51 1.45 -8.55
CA LEU A 127 6.39 1.49 -7.09
C LEU A 127 7.08 0.31 -6.41
N LEU A 128 6.81 -0.93 -6.84
CA LEU A 128 7.39 -2.13 -6.23
C LEU A 128 8.93 -2.17 -6.26
N PRO A 129 9.63 -1.68 -7.32
CA PRO A 129 11.09 -1.64 -7.33
C PRO A 129 11.71 -0.78 -6.21
N LEU A 130 10.95 0.16 -5.66
CA LEU A 130 11.38 1.04 -4.56
C LEU A 130 11.15 0.39 -3.18
N ALA A 131 10.37 -0.69 -3.12
CA ALA A 131 9.89 -1.25 -1.87
C ALA A 131 10.98 -2.05 -1.13
N THR A 132 11.13 -1.78 0.17
CA THR A 132 11.86 -2.67 1.07
C THR A 132 11.06 -3.93 1.35
N VAL A 133 9.74 -3.80 1.53
CA VAL A 133 8.84 -4.93 1.68
C VAL A 133 7.50 -4.61 1.02
N ILE A 134 6.96 -5.58 0.30
CA ILE A 134 5.58 -5.54 -0.20
C ILE A 134 4.72 -6.48 0.64
N THR A 135 3.45 -6.14 0.84
CA THR A 135 2.56 -6.91 1.72
C THR A 135 1.24 -7.33 1.06
N PRO A 136 1.23 -7.89 -0.16
CA PRO A 136 -0.01 -8.26 -0.83
C PRO A 136 -0.77 -9.37 -0.11
N ASN A 137 -2.09 -9.34 -0.18
CA ASN A 137 -2.93 -10.51 0.06
C ASN A 137 -3.05 -11.38 -1.20
N LEU A 138 -3.71 -12.54 -1.10
CA LEU A 138 -3.91 -13.44 -2.25
C LEU A 138 -4.58 -12.75 -3.44
N TYR A 139 -5.70 -12.04 -3.22
CA TYR A 139 -6.40 -11.36 -4.31
C TYR A 139 -5.50 -10.32 -5.00
N GLU A 140 -4.78 -9.51 -4.23
CA GLU A 140 -3.84 -8.52 -4.77
C GLU A 140 -2.72 -9.19 -5.57
N ALA A 141 -2.18 -10.31 -5.08
CA ALA A 141 -1.16 -11.08 -5.79
C ALA A 141 -1.70 -11.71 -7.08
N GLU A 142 -2.92 -12.26 -7.07
CA GLU A 142 -3.57 -12.81 -8.25
C GLU A 142 -3.77 -11.73 -9.32
N VAL A 143 -4.26 -10.55 -8.93
CA VAL A 143 -4.47 -9.41 -9.83
C VAL A 143 -3.14 -8.91 -10.38
N MET A 144 -2.12 -8.74 -9.53
CA MET A 144 -0.79 -8.27 -9.95
C MET A 144 -0.11 -9.23 -10.94
N LEU A 145 -0.25 -10.54 -10.74
CA LEU A 145 0.43 -11.55 -11.53
C LEU A 145 -0.42 -12.14 -12.67
N ASP A 146 -1.71 -11.79 -12.75
CA ASP A 146 -2.68 -12.37 -13.69
C ASP A 146 -2.74 -13.91 -13.63
N GLN A 147 -2.74 -14.46 -12.42
CA GLN A 147 -2.79 -15.91 -12.18
C GLN A 147 -3.59 -16.25 -10.94
N LYS A 148 -4.08 -17.50 -10.85
CA LYS A 148 -4.77 -18.00 -9.66
C LYS A 148 -3.81 -18.63 -8.66
N ILE A 149 -4.07 -18.41 -7.37
CA ILE A 149 -3.24 -18.89 -6.26
C ILE A 149 -4.14 -19.70 -5.32
N ASN A 150 -4.11 -21.03 -5.47
CA ASN A 150 -5.02 -21.93 -4.75
C ASN A 150 -4.31 -22.83 -3.75
N THR A 151 -2.98 -22.83 -3.72
CA THR A 151 -2.17 -23.67 -2.84
C THR A 151 -1.00 -22.90 -2.23
N ILE A 152 -0.40 -23.45 -1.17
CA ILE A 152 0.84 -22.91 -0.58
C ILE A 152 1.99 -22.88 -1.60
N GLU A 153 2.04 -23.85 -2.52
CA GLU A 153 3.10 -23.88 -3.53
C GLU A 153 2.90 -22.80 -4.59
N ASP A 154 1.64 -22.50 -4.95
CA ASP A 154 1.30 -21.33 -5.76
C ASP A 154 1.70 -20.05 -5.05
N MET A 155 1.46 -19.93 -3.74
CA MET A 155 1.88 -18.75 -2.96
C MET A 155 3.40 -18.54 -3.00
N LYS A 156 4.18 -19.62 -2.84
CA LYS A 156 5.65 -19.51 -2.93
C LYS A 156 6.09 -19.06 -4.31
N SER A 157 5.51 -19.66 -5.36
CA SER A 157 5.81 -19.30 -6.75
C SER A 157 5.43 -17.85 -7.04
N ALA A 158 4.25 -17.40 -6.58
CA ALA A 158 3.82 -16.01 -6.66
C ALA A 158 4.75 -15.04 -5.93
N ALA A 159 5.21 -15.39 -4.72
CA ALA A 159 6.16 -14.56 -3.98
C ALA A 159 7.53 -14.45 -4.69
N VAL A 160 7.99 -15.53 -5.33
CA VAL A 160 9.20 -15.53 -6.17
C VAL A 160 9.04 -14.60 -7.37
N GLU A 161 7.92 -14.71 -8.10
CA GLU A 161 7.65 -13.85 -9.25
C GLU A 161 7.53 -12.38 -8.84
N LEU A 162 6.80 -12.07 -7.76
CA LEU A 162 6.69 -10.70 -7.24
C LEU A 162 8.05 -10.13 -6.83
N LYS A 163 8.94 -10.93 -6.27
CA LYS A 163 10.29 -10.48 -5.91
C LYS A 163 11.11 -10.03 -7.13
N LYS A 164 10.85 -10.59 -8.33
CA LYS A 164 11.52 -10.19 -9.57
C LYS A 164 11.20 -8.75 -10.00
N THR A 165 10.15 -8.14 -9.44
CA THR A 165 9.83 -6.71 -9.67
C THR A 165 10.84 -5.76 -9.03
N GLY A 166 11.76 -6.26 -8.20
CA GLY A 166 12.85 -5.47 -7.60
C GLY A 166 12.64 -5.12 -6.13
N CYS A 167 11.49 -5.45 -5.54
CA CYS A 167 11.29 -5.32 -4.11
C CYS A 167 12.24 -6.25 -3.33
N ARG A 168 12.68 -5.82 -2.14
CA ARG A 168 13.66 -6.60 -1.37
C ARG A 168 13.04 -7.81 -0.65
N TRP A 169 11.81 -7.67 -0.17
CA TRP A 169 11.07 -8.71 0.53
C TRP A 169 9.61 -8.75 0.10
N VAL A 170 9.03 -9.95 0.04
CA VAL A 170 7.59 -10.16 -0.18
C VAL A 170 7.00 -10.83 1.04
N VAL A 171 5.98 -10.24 1.66
CA VAL A 171 5.13 -10.90 2.67
C VAL A 171 3.77 -11.14 2.03
N LEU A 172 3.57 -12.32 1.46
CA LEU A 172 2.31 -12.71 0.83
C LEU A 172 1.35 -13.27 1.89
N LYS A 173 0.28 -12.52 2.16
CA LYS A 173 -0.69 -12.80 3.22
C LYS A 173 -1.67 -13.87 2.74
N GLY A 174 -1.69 -15.03 3.39
CA GLY A 174 -2.48 -16.19 2.94
C GLY A 174 -3.82 -16.39 3.65
N GLY A 175 -4.27 -15.45 4.48
CA GLY A 175 -5.48 -15.60 5.32
C GLY A 175 -6.81 -15.94 4.62
N HIS A 176 -6.85 -16.04 3.28
CA HIS A 176 -8.01 -16.49 2.50
C HIS A 176 -7.85 -17.91 1.92
N LEU A 177 -6.68 -18.54 2.06
CA LEU A 177 -6.48 -19.96 1.77
C LEU A 177 -7.06 -20.76 2.93
N ASN A 178 -8.16 -21.46 2.67
CA ASN A 178 -8.81 -22.27 3.67
C ASN A 178 -8.06 -23.61 3.82
N ILE A 179 -6.93 -23.58 4.53
CA ILE A 179 -6.09 -24.75 4.81
C ILE A 179 -6.21 -25.04 6.30
N ASP A 180 -6.98 -26.07 6.65
CA ASP A 180 -7.05 -26.62 8.02
C ASP A 180 -7.28 -25.59 9.15
N ASN A 181 -8.00 -24.49 8.86
CA ASN A 181 -8.24 -23.34 9.75
C ASN A 181 -6.97 -22.56 10.18
N GLU A 182 -5.86 -22.68 9.46
CA GLU A 182 -4.64 -21.89 9.67
C GLU A 182 -4.54 -20.74 8.67
N ALA A 183 -4.06 -19.58 9.13
CA ALA A 183 -3.66 -18.47 8.27
C ALA A 183 -2.13 -18.49 8.11
N ILE A 184 -1.66 -18.84 6.92
CA ILE A 184 -0.23 -19.00 6.61
C ILE A 184 0.24 -17.85 5.73
N ASP A 185 1.28 -17.14 6.15
CA ASP A 185 1.93 -16.10 5.34
C ASP A 185 3.28 -16.61 4.79
N ILE A 186 3.62 -16.21 3.56
CA ILE A 186 4.90 -16.55 2.93
C ILE A 186 5.81 -15.32 2.90
N LEU A 187 7.03 -15.48 3.43
CA LEU A 187 8.11 -14.50 3.33
C LEU A 187 9.13 -14.96 2.28
N TYR A 188 9.45 -14.09 1.31
CA TYR A 188 10.46 -14.38 0.28
C TYR A 188 11.48 -13.26 0.08
#